data_AF-A0A845JV26-F1
#
_entry.id   AF-A0A845JV26-F1
#
_cell.length_a   1.000
_cell.length_b   1.000
_cell.length_c   1.000
_cell.angle_alpha   90.00
_cell.angle_beta   90.00
_cell.angle_gamma   90.00
#
_symmetry.space_group_name_H-M   'P 1'
#
loop_
_entity.id
_entity.type
_entity.pdbx_description
1 polymer ?
#
loop_
_entity_poly.entity_id
_entity_poly.type
_entity_poly.pdbx_seq_one_letter_code
_entity_poly.pdbx_strand_id
1 'polypeptide(L)' 'MKKLVLIIFVIAATFIWYGFESKSVKATTGSETSSDMPPTNFTGADLTGANLGGVSLDGVILCNTTMPDGTINNSSCKN' A
#
# COMPACT_ATOMS: atom_id res chain seq x y z
N MET A 1 -3.96 -39.17 25.27
CA MET A 1 -4.75 -38.89 24.04
C MET A 1 -5.98 -38.01 24.30
N LYS A 2 -6.84 -38.31 25.29
CA LYS A 2 -8.06 -37.51 25.60
C LYS A 2 -7.78 -36.04 25.97
N LYS A 3 -6.71 -35.75 26.73
CA LYS A 3 -6.33 -34.36 27.10
C LYS A 3 -5.82 -33.52 25.92
N LEU A 4 -5.21 -34.16 24.91
CA LEU A 4 -4.69 -33.48 23.72
C LEU A 4 -5.83 -33.02 22.79
N VAL A 5 -6.87 -33.86 22.65
CA VAL A 5 -8.07 -33.54 21.86
C VAL A 5 -8.79 -32.31 22.45
N LEU A 6 -8.91 -32.24 23.78
CA LEU A 6 -9.57 -31.13 24.46
C LEU A 6 -8.85 -29.79 24.23
N ILE A 7 -7.52 -29.78 24.23
CA ILE A 7 -6.70 -28.58 23.98
C ILE A 7 -6.89 -28.09 22.55
N ILE A 8 -6.95 -28.98 21.56
CA ILE A 8 -7.17 -28.62 20.15
C ILE A 8 -8.55 -27.97 19.96
N PHE A 9 -9.59 -28.48 20.62
CA PHE A 9 -10.92 -27.87 20.57
C PHE A 9 -10.95 -26.48 21.21
N VAL A 10 -10.24 -26.27 22.33
CA VAL A 10 -10.14 -24.95 22.98
C VAL A 10 -9.41 -23.96 22.08
N ILE A 11 -8.30 -24.38 21.46
CA ILE A 11 -7.55 -23.54 20.51
C ILE A 11 -8.43 -23.20 19.29
N ALA A 12 -9.09 -24.18 18.68
CA ALA A 12 -9.98 -23.90 17.55
C ALA A 12 -11.11 -22.91 17.94
N ALA A 13 -11.71 -23.07 19.11
CA ALA A 13 -12.77 -22.18 19.59
C ALA A 13 -12.27 -20.75 19.86
N THR A 14 -11.05 -20.57 20.39
CA THR A 14 -10.49 -19.24 20.60
C THR A 14 -10.06 -18.60 19.28
N PHE A 15 -9.49 -19.36 18.35
CA PHE A 15 -9.09 -18.86 17.03
C PHE A 15 -10.26 -18.43 16.15
N ILE A 16 -11.43 -19.07 16.28
CA ILE A 16 -12.66 -18.65 15.58
C ILE A 16 -13.19 -17.32 16.16
N TRP A 17 -13.07 -17.11 17.48
CA TRP A 17 -13.45 -15.85 18.11
C TRP A 17 -12.52 -14.70 17.74
N TYR A 18 -11.21 -14.97 17.68
CA TYR A 18 -10.21 -14.03 17.17
C TYR A 18 -10.22 -13.89 15.65
N GLY A 19 -11.35 -14.21 15.00
CA GLY A 19 -11.58 -14.15 13.57
C GLY A 19 -10.67 -13.14 12.90
N PHE A 20 -9.68 -13.66 12.19
CA PHE A 20 -8.77 -12.86 11.40
C PHE A 20 -9.56 -12.36 10.19
N GLU A 21 -10.42 -11.38 10.45
CA GLU A 21 -11.12 -10.63 9.43
C GLU A 21 -10.04 -9.82 8.72
N SER A 22 -9.48 -10.39 7.65
CA SER A 22 -8.61 -9.69 6.73
C SER A 22 -9.42 -8.61 6.04
N LYS A 23 -9.63 -7.49 6.75
CA LYS A 23 -10.14 -6.26 6.16
C LYS A 23 -9.14 -5.86 5.09
N SER A 24 -9.48 -6.08 3.83
CA SER A 24 -8.78 -5.47 2.72
C SER A 24 -8.75 -3.97 2.98
N VAL A 25 -7.55 -3.41 3.20
CA VAL A 25 -7.37 -1.98 3.39
C VAL A 25 -7.63 -1.33 2.03
N LYS A 26 -8.85 -0.82 1.84
CA LYS A 26 -9.14 0.04 0.70
C LYS A 26 -8.51 1.40 1.03
N ALA A 27 -7.40 1.71 0.37
CA ALA A 27 -6.79 3.03 0.45
C ALA A 27 -7.74 4.04 -0.19
N THR A 28 -8.58 4.67 0.63
CA THR A 28 -9.34 5.85 0.22
C THR A 28 -8.39 7.02 0.33
N THR A 29 -7.86 7.51 -0.79
CA THR A 29 -7.19 8.80 -0.83
C THR A 29 -8.25 9.87 -0.65
N GLY A 30 -8.50 10.25 0.61
CA GLY A 30 -9.24 11.46 0.94
C GLY A 30 -8.46 12.65 0.40
N SER A 31 -8.88 13.17 -0.76
CA SER A 31 -8.41 14.45 -1.26
C SER A 31 -9.05 15.53 -0.38
N GLU A 32 -8.42 15.80 0.74
CA GLU A 32 -8.58 17.07 1.43
C GLU A 32 -7.98 18.10 0.46
N THR A 33 -8.83 18.83 -0.26
CA THR A 33 -8.41 19.97 -1.07
C THR A 33 -8.02 21.11 -0.13
N SER A 34 -6.96 20.93 0.65
CA SER A 34 -6.23 22.06 1.20
C SER A 34 -5.14 22.39 0.19
N SER A 35 -5.20 23.59 -0.36
CA SER A 35 -4.23 24.17 -1.29
C SER A 35 -2.81 24.31 -0.71
N ASP A 36 -2.58 23.79 0.50
CA ASP A 36 -1.31 23.82 1.23
C ASP A 36 -0.65 22.44 1.36
N MET A 37 -1.27 21.36 0.87
CA MET A 37 -0.61 20.05 0.93
C MET A 37 0.54 19.98 -0.09
N PRO A 38 1.76 19.66 0.37
CA PRO A 38 2.88 19.48 -0.53
C PRO A 38 2.63 18.31 -1.48
N PRO A 39 3.11 18.40 -2.74
CA PRO A 39 3.00 17.31 -3.70
C PRO A 39 3.60 16.03 -3.13
N THR A 40 2.96 14.89 -3.40
CA THR A 40 3.46 13.59 -2.94
C THR A 40 4.83 13.30 -3.53
N ASN A 41 5.79 12.93 -2.68
CA ASN A 41 7.18 12.76 -3.08
C ASN A 41 7.55 11.29 -3.26
N PHE A 42 7.83 10.90 -4.51
CA PHE A 42 8.33 9.57 -4.90
C PHE A 42 9.80 9.60 -5.33
N THR A 43 10.56 10.59 -4.86
CA THR A 43 11.99 10.71 -5.22
C THR A 43 12.74 9.43 -4.85
N GLY A 44 13.40 8.78 -5.82
CA GLY A 44 14.14 7.54 -5.60
C GLY A 44 13.29 6.27 -5.49
N ALA A 45 11.97 6.35 -5.68
CA ALA A 45 11.10 5.18 -5.59
C ALA A 45 11.25 4.26 -6.80
N ASP A 46 11.10 2.94 -6.57
CA ASP A 46 11.07 1.94 -7.63
C ASP A 46 9.64 1.45 -7.84
N LEU A 47 9.06 1.80 -8.99
CA LEU A 47 7.72 1.41 -9.43
C LEU A 47 7.79 0.30 -10.51
N THR A 48 8.91 -0.39 -10.68
CA THR A 48 9.08 -1.44 -11.70
C THR A 48 7.98 -2.50 -11.56
N GLY A 49 7.27 -2.78 -12.66
CA GLY A 49 6.15 -3.72 -12.67
C GLY A 49 4.86 -3.24 -11.97
N ALA A 50 4.82 -2.00 -11.47
CA ALA A 50 3.59 -1.43 -10.91
C ALA A 50 2.56 -1.16 -12.02
N ASN A 51 1.29 -1.52 -11.78
CA ASN A 51 0.22 -1.18 -12.72
C ASN A 51 -0.28 0.25 -12.45
N LEU A 52 0.21 1.22 -13.24
CA LEU A 52 -0.23 2.63 -13.20
C LEU A 52 -1.34 2.94 -14.21
N GLY A 53 -1.98 1.92 -14.79
CA GLY A 53 -3.07 2.10 -15.76
C GLY A 53 -4.24 2.87 -15.15
N GLY A 54 -4.50 4.07 -15.66
CA GLY A 54 -5.58 4.95 -15.18
C GLY A 54 -5.25 5.79 -13.93
N VAL A 55 -4.00 5.78 -13.46
CA VAL A 55 -3.54 6.63 -12.36
C VAL A 55 -3.02 7.95 -12.92
N SER A 56 -3.59 9.08 -12.47
CA SER A 56 -2.98 10.40 -12.72
C SER A 56 -1.84 10.61 -11.71
N LEU A 57 -0.66 10.91 -12.24
CA LEU A 57 0.53 11.30 -11.47
C LEU A 57 0.71 12.83 -11.49
N ASP A 58 -0.36 13.56 -11.81
CA ASP A 58 -0.32 15.02 -11.88
C ASP A 58 -0.09 15.60 -10.47
N GLY A 59 0.89 16.49 -10.34
CA GLY A 59 1.26 17.06 -9.05
C GLY A 59 2.09 16.12 -8.16
N VAL A 60 2.65 15.03 -8.70
CA VAL A 60 3.55 14.13 -7.98
C VAL A 60 5.02 14.44 -8.29
N ILE A 61 5.89 14.39 -7.28
CA ILE A 61 7.34 14.51 -7.47
C ILE A 61 7.91 13.15 -7.85
N LEU A 62 8.20 12.98 -9.14
CA LEU A 62 8.95 11.88 -9.73
C LEU A 62 10.38 12.37 -10.03
N CYS A 63 11.30 12.10 -9.11
CA CYS A 63 12.70 12.46 -9.24
C CYS A 63 13.57 11.25 -8.96
N ASN A 64 14.44 10.86 -9.88
CA ASN A 64 15.19 9.61 -9.81
C ASN A 64 14.28 8.39 -9.51
N THR A 65 13.05 8.41 -10.03
CA THR A 65 12.03 7.38 -9.78
C THR A 65 12.03 6.37 -10.91
N THR A 66 12.16 5.07 -10.63
CA THR A 66 12.02 4.02 -11.65
C THR A 66 10.54 3.79 -11.95
N MET A 67 10.14 3.95 -13.21
CA MET A 67 8.78 3.76 -13.71
C MET A 67 8.46 2.28 -13.97
N PRO A 68 7.20 1.91 -14.20
CA PRO A 68 6.80 0.52 -14.45
C PRO A 68 7.51 -0.17 -15.60
N ASP A 69 7.91 0.60 -16.62
CA ASP A 69 8.67 0.14 -17.78
C ASP A 69 10.18 0.02 -17.52
N GLY A 70 10.64 0.32 -16.30
CA GLY A 70 12.04 0.32 -15.90
C GLY A 70 12.80 1.61 -16.24
N THR A 71 12.14 2.62 -16.83
CA THR A 71 12.78 3.91 -17.14
C THR A 71 12.88 4.79 -15.89
N ILE A 72 13.90 5.64 -15.80
CA ILE A 72 14.01 6.59 -14.68
C ILE A 72 13.35 7.91 -15.06
N ASN A 73 12.37 8.34 -14.26
CA ASN A 73 11.72 9.63 -14.37
C ASN A 73 12.34 10.66 -13.41
N ASN A 74 12.74 11.80 -13.99
CA ASN A 74 13.32 12.96 -13.33
C ASN A 74 12.55 14.25 -13.62
N SER A 75 11.32 14.18 -14.17
CA SER A 75 10.57 15.33 -14.67
C SER A 75 10.18 16.32 -13.58
N SER A 76 10.10 15.89 -12.32
CA SER A 76 9.60 16.71 -11.20
C SER A 76 10.66 16.95 -10.13
N CYS A 77 11.96 16.78 -10.44
CA CYS A 77 13.04 17.14 -9.52
C CYS A 77 12.96 18.64 -9.18
N LYS A 78 12.96 18.97 -7.87
CA LYS A 78 13.13 20.35 -7.43
C LYS A 78 14.61 20.70 -7.58
N ASN A 79 14.89 21.70 -8.41
CA ASN A 79 16.23 22.28 -8.60
C ASN A 79 16.71 22.99 -7.34
#